data_AF-A0A5J4V1C8-F1
#
_entry.id   AF-A0A5J4V1C8-F1
#
_cell.length_a   1.000
_cell.length_b   1.000
_cell.length_c   1.000
_cell.angle_alpha   90.00
_cell.angle_beta   90.00
_cell.angle_gamma   90.00
#
_symmetry.space_group_name_H-M   'P 1'
#
loop_
_entity.id
_entity.type
_entity.pdbx_description
1 polymer ?
#
loop_
_entity_poly.entity_id
_entity_poly.type
_entity_poly.pdbx_seq_one_letter_code
_entity_poly.pdbx_strand_id
1 'polypeptide(L)'
;MIRCLPTNPTDIDVYHLVRSGITGGLSNVMHRVNRSGIDFIKRIQYDKDNKKVTVLTTDHRITHAFGFDFNSLYPSVMSSEPHKFIKYAGSLNSKGVYTGGKIYESYTFHRTRY
;
A
#
# COMPACT_ATOMS: atom_id res chain seq x y z
N MET A 1 -36.98 12.07 -14.57
CA MET A 1 -35.74 11.63 -15.25
C MET A 1 -34.58 11.90 -14.31
N ILE A 2 -34.06 10.88 -13.63
CA ILE A 2 -32.94 11.01 -12.69
C ILE A 2 -31.64 11.13 -13.52
N ARG A 3 -30.95 12.27 -13.38
CA ARG A 3 -29.58 12.48 -13.88
C ARG A 3 -28.64 12.33 -12.67
N CYS A 4 -27.42 11.82 -12.89
CA CYS A 4 -26.39 11.51 -11.88
C CYS A 4 -26.38 10.08 -11.29
N LEU A 5 -26.59 9.04 -12.12
CA LEU A 5 -26.08 7.70 -11.78
C LEU A 5 -24.63 7.58 -12.28
N PRO A 6 -23.74 6.83 -11.58
CA PRO A 6 -22.36 6.64 -12.00
C PRO A 6 -22.38 5.98 -13.38
N THR A 7 -21.82 6.68 -14.34
CA THR A 7 -21.80 6.37 -15.76
C THR A 7 -21.39 4.91 -15.98
N ASN A 8 -22.30 4.07 -16.50
CA ASN A 8 -21.86 2.96 -17.33
C ASN A 8 -21.01 3.60 -18.44
N PRO A 9 -19.74 3.22 -18.65
CA PRO A 9 -18.99 3.72 -19.79
C PRO A 9 -19.75 3.28 -21.04
N THR A 10 -20.51 4.20 -21.63
CA THR A 10 -21.27 3.98 -22.85
C THR A 10 -20.35 3.87 -24.07
N ASP A 11 -19.08 4.22 -23.88
CA ASP A 11 -18.01 4.18 -24.86
C ASP A 11 -16.96 3.14 -24.44
N ILE A 12 -16.78 2.14 -25.30
CA ILE A 12 -15.88 1.01 -25.09
C ILE A 12 -14.41 1.42 -25.17
N ASP A 13 -14.08 2.44 -25.96
CA ASP A 13 -12.71 2.93 -26.13
C ASP A 13 -12.27 3.67 -24.86
N VAL A 14 -13.17 4.44 -24.25
CA VAL A 14 -12.95 5.08 -22.95
C VAL A 14 -12.78 4.04 -21.85
N TYR A 15 -13.57 2.96 -21.86
CA TYR A 15 -13.41 1.87 -20.91
C TYR A 15 -12.01 1.23 -21.01
N HIS A 16 -11.57 0.90 -22.24
CA HIS A 16 -10.26 0.28 -22.45
C HIS A 16 -9.10 1.21 -22.08
N LEU A 17 -9.21 2.51 -22.37
CA LEU A 17 -8.23 3.52 -21.98
C LEU A 17 -8.09 3.65 -20.46
N VAL A 18 -9.20 3.70 -19.72
CA VAL A 18 -9.14 3.75 -18.25
C VAL A 18 -8.60 2.44 -17.70
N ARG A 19 -9.03 1.30 -18.27
CA ARG A 19 -8.60 -0.02 -17.83
C ARG A 19 -7.10 -0.25 -18.03
N SER A 20 -6.49 0.29 -19.08
CA SER A 20 -5.05 0.15 -19.32
C SER A 20 -4.19 0.81 -18.25
N GLY A 21 -4.70 1.82 -17.54
CA GLY A 21 -4.01 2.46 -16.42
C GLY A 21 -4.16 1.74 -15.08
N ILE A 22 -5.05 0.75 -14.97
CA ILE A 22 -5.34 0.08 -13.70
C ILE A 22 -4.53 -1.21 -13.58
N THR A 23 -3.62 -1.25 -12.62
CA THR A 23 -2.91 -2.47 -12.20
C THR A 23 -3.53 -3.04 -10.93
N GLY A 24 -3.50 -4.37 -10.78
CA GLY A 24 -3.97 -5.06 -9.57
C GLY A 24 -3.04 -4.88 -8.37
N GLY A 25 -3.16 -5.78 -7.39
CA GLY A 25 -2.28 -5.79 -6.22
C GLY A 25 -0.81 -6.06 -6.58
N LEU A 26 0.10 -5.52 -5.78
CA LEU A 26 1.53 -5.82 -5.89
C LEU A 26 1.83 -7.16 -5.22
N SER A 27 2.32 -8.13 -5.98
CA SER A 27 2.83 -9.40 -5.46
C SER A 27 4.29 -9.55 -5.88
N ASN A 28 5.18 -9.77 -4.91
CA ASN A 28 6.61 -9.92 -5.16
C ASN A 28 7.14 -11.19 -4.47
N VAL A 29 7.86 -12.02 -5.22
CA VAL A 29 8.53 -13.21 -4.70
C VAL A 29 9.98 -12.88 -4.45
N MET A 30 10.35 -12.76 -3.18
CA MET A 30 11.74 -12.57 -2.80
C MET A 30 12.39 -13.93 -2.54
N HIS A 31 13.65 -14.10 -2.95
CA HIS A 31 14.45 -15.26 -2.55
C HIS A 31 14.55 -15.28 -1.01
N ARG A 32 14.08 -16.36 -0.38
CA ARG A 32 14.06 -16.52 1.08
C ARG A 32 15.46 -16.84 1.61
N VAL A 33 16.32 -15.84 1.68
CA VAL A 33 17.65 -15.94 2.29
C VAL A 33 17.65 -15.18 3.61
N ASN A 34 18.00 -15.87 4.70
CA ASN A 34 18.20 -15.20 5.98
C ASN A 34 19.49 -14.37 5.94
N ARG A 35 19.36 -13.04 6.01
CA ARG A 35 20.48 -12.08 6.04
C ARG A 35 20.77 -11.53 7.44
N SER A 36 20.16 -12.13 8.48
CA SER A 36 20.43 -11.76 9.87
C SER A 36 21.92 -11.93 10.21
N GLY A 37 22.53 -10.89 10.78
CA GLY A 37 23.94 -10.86 11.14
C GLY A 37 24.93 -10.72 9.98
N ILE A 38 24.46 -10.80 8.72
CA ILE A 38 25.31 -10.81 7.52
C ILE A 38 25.31 -9.45 6.83
N ASP A 39 24.15 -8.81 6.69
CA ASP A 39 24.00 -7.55 5.95
C ASP A 39 23.46 -6.42 6.84
N PHE A 40 23.57 -5.20 6.34
CA PHE A 40 23.14 -3.97 6.97
C PHE A 40 21.87 -3.42 6.30
N ILE A 41 21.06 -2.72 7.08
CA ILE A 41 19.79 -2.16 6.62
C ILE A 41 20.06 -1.19 5.46
N LYS A 42 19.34 -1.38 4.35
CA LYS A 42 19.39 -0.48 3.19
C LYS A 42 18.26 0.54 3.30
N ARG A 43 18.58 1.81 3.10
CA ARG A 43 17.61 2.91 3.05
C ARG A 43 17.53 3.46 1.63
N ILE A 44 16.33 3.42 1.07
CA ILE A 44 16.05 4.06 -0.22
C ILE A 44 15.77 5.53 0.04
N GLN A 45 16.44 6.41 -0.70
CA GLN A 45 16.19 7.84 -0.67
C GLN A 45 15.87 8.33 -2.08
N TYR A 46 14.87 9.19 -2.18
CA TYR A 46 14.52 9.88 -3.41
C TYR A 46 15.00 11.33 -3.32
N ASP A 47 15.93 11.68 -4.20
CA ASP A 47 16.35 13.04 -4.43
C ASP A 47 15.36 13.71 -5.39
N LYS A 48 14.62 14.70 -4.89
CA LYS A 48 13.59 15.41 -5.65
C LYS A 48 14.19 16.32 -6.72
N ASP A 49 15.35 16.92 -6.46
CA ASP A 49 15.97 17.91 -7.32
C ASP A 49 16.61 17.21 -8.53
N ASN A 50 17.32 16.12 -8.28
CA ASN A 50 17.95 15.32 -9.32
C ASN A 50 17.04 14.21 -9.88
N LYS A 51 15.80 14.09 -9.36
CA LYS A 51 14.81 13.04 -9.70
C LYS A 51 15.41 11.64 -9.69
N LYS A 52 16.27 11.35 -8.71
CA LYS A 52 17.06 10.12 -8.65
C LYS A 52 16.79 9.35 -7.37
N VAL A 53 16.66 8.03 -7.49
CA VAL A 53 16.59 7.11 -6.36
C VAL A 53 18.00 6.60 -6.04
N THR A 54 18.41 6.70 -4.79
CA THR A 54 19.67 6.15 -4.29
C THR A 54 19.40 5.16 -3.15
N VAL A 55 20.27 4.16 -3.03
CA VAL A 55 20.22 3.18 -1.94
C VAL A 55 21.45 3.38 -1.08
N LEU A 56 21.22 3.80 0.17
CA LEU A 56 22.27 3.98 1.16
C LEU A 56 22.33 2.76 2.08
N THR A 57 23.52 2.29 2.39
CA THR A 57 23.72 1.28 3.44
C THR A 57 23.89 1.99 4.76
N THR A 58 23.10 1.63 5.78
CA THR A 58 23.27 2.16 7.14
C THR A 58 24.32 1.36 7.91
N ASP A 59 24.71 1.85 9.08
CA ASP A 59 25.55 1.18 10.07
C ASP A 59 24.77 0.16 10.94
N HIS A 60 23.47 0.01 10.73
CA HIS A 60 22.61 -0.87 11.52
C HIS A 60 22.55 -2.27 10.91
N ARG A 61 23.01 -3.28 11.66
CA ARG A 61 23.00 -4.67 11.19
C ARG A 61 21.60 -5.29 11.27
N ILE A 62 21.22 -6.04 10.25
CA ILE A 62 19.93 -6.74 10.24
C ILE A 62 19.98 -7.85 11.30
N THR A 63 18.97 -7.90 12.18
CA THR A 63 18.85 -8.93 13.22
C THR A 63 17.57 -9.74 13.09
N HIS A 64 16.46 -9.07 12.76
CA HIS A 64 15.14 -9.66 12.63
C HIS A 64 14.43 -9.09 11.39
N ALA A 65 13.51 -9.86 10.84
CA ALA A 65 12.61 -9.43 9.77
C ALA A 65 11.17 -9.70 10.21
N PHE A 66 10.31 -8.70 10.03
CA PHE A 66 8.89 -8.78 10.37
C PHE A 66 8.05 -8.54 9.12
N GLY A 67 6.94 -9.26 9.00
CA GLY A 67 5.91 -9.01 8.00
C GLY A 67 4.78 -8.20 8.62
N PHE A 68 4.34 -7.15 7.93
CA PHE A 68 3.16 -6.38 8.30
C PHE A 68 2.08 -6.62 7.27
N ASP A 69 0.85 -6.81 7.75
CA ASP A 69 -0.32 -6.90 6.91
C ASP A 69 -1.31 -5.79 7.26
N PHE A 70 -1.97 -5.27 6.23
CA PHE A 70 -2.94 -4.19 6.35
C PHE A 70 -4.34 -4.77 6.38
N ASN A 71 -5.09 -4.42 7.41
CA ASN A 71 -6.49 -4.80 7.46
C ASN A 71 -7.28 -4.06 6.40
N SER A 72 -7.96 -4.84 5.57
CA SER A 72 -8.88 -4.30 4.57
C SER A 72 -8.19 -3.23 3.71
N LEU A 73 -7.04 -3.55 3.11
CA LEU A 73 -6.20 -2.60 2.36
C LEU A 73 -7.01 -1.67 1.44
N TYR A 74 -7.84 -2.22 0.55
CA TYR A 74 -8.65 -1.43 -0.38
C TYR A 74 -9.70 -0.55 0.33
N PRO A 75 -10.58 -1.09 1.20
CA PRO A 75 -11.52 -0.25 1.97
C PRO A 75 -10.86 0.83 2.82
N SER A 76 -9.73 0.52 3.46
CA SER A 76 -8.98 1.46 4.30
C SER A 76 -8.45 2.64 3.48
N VAL A 77 -7.92 2.40 2.28
CA VAL A 77 -7.48 3.48 1.37
C VAL A 77 -8.68 4.31 0.88
N MET A 78 -9.74 3.66 0.41
CA MET A 78 -10.91 4.36 -0.15
C MET A 78 -11.65 5.21 0.89
N SER A 79 -11.71 4.75 2.15
CA SER A 79 -12.40 5.46 3.24
C SER A 79 -11.59 6.60 3.85
N SER A 80 -10.25 6.58 3.69
CA SER A 80 -9.36 7.59 4.25
C SER A 80 -9.31 8.88 3.42
N GLU A 81 -9.65 8.81 2.14
CA GLU A 81 -9.66 9.98 1.26
C GLU A 81 -11.02 10.69 1.31
N PRO A 82 -11.06 12.02 1.52
CA PRO A 82 -12.31 12.78 1.55
C PRO A 82 -12.97 12.75 0.17
N HIS A 83 -14.23 12.30 0.14
CA HIS A 83 -14.96 12.12 -1.11
C HIS A 83 -16.20 13.01 -1.17
N LYS A 84 -16.35 13.78 -2.25
CA LYS A 84 -17.44 14.77 -2.42
C LYS A 84 -18.84 14.18 -2.24
N PHE A 85 -19.03 12.91 -2.58
CA PHE A 85 -20.31 12.22 -2.52
C PHE A 85 -20.49 11.32 -1.28
N ILE A 86 -19.39 10.94 -0.59
CA ILE A 86 -19.44 10.05 0.57
C ILE A 86 -19.05 10.88 1.79
N LYS A 87 -20.06 11.42 2.47
CA LYS A 87 -19.90 12.39 3.57
C LYS A 87 -19.09 11.88 4.77
N TYR A 88 -18.90 10.58 4.88
CA TYR A 88 -18.20 9.91 5.99
C TYR A 88 -16.78 9.48 5.64
N ALA A 89 -16.34 9.61 4.38
CA ALA A 89 -14.97 9.33 3.97
C ALA A 89 -14.05 10.51 4.33
N GLY A 90 -12.85 10.23 4.82
CA GLY A 90 -11.82 11.23 5.16
C GLY A 90 -12.07 12.06 6.43
N SER A 91 -13.05 11.70 7.27
CA SER A 91 -13.31 12.39 8.53
C SER A 91 -12.86 11.60 9.76
N LEU A 92 -11.65 11.91 10.26
CA LEU A 92 -11.09 11.45 11.54
C LEU A 92 -12.03 11.72 12.74
N ASN A 93 -12.92 12.71 12.62
CA ASN A 93 -13.81 13.18 13.70
C ASN A 93 -15.26 12.72 13.54
N SER A 94 -15.60 12.03 12.45
CA SER A 94 -16.95 11.52 12.24
C SER A 94 -17.11 10.17 12.90
N LYS A 95 -18.21 9.97 13.62
CA LYS A 95 -18.74 8.66 14.05
C LYS A 95 -19.14 7.75 12.86
N GLY A 96 -18.63 8.04 11.65
CA GLY A 96 -18.80 7.26 10.44
C GLY A 96 -17.75 6.16 10.36
N VAL A 97 -17.98 5.21 9.45
CA VAL A 97 -17.17 3.99 9.29
C VAL A 97 -15.75 4.34 8.81
N TYR A 98 -14.91 4.76 9.75
CA TYR A 98 -13.47 4.69 9.62
C TYR A 98 -13.10 3.23 9.79
N THR A 99 -12.93 2.51 8.68
CA THR A 99 -11.98 1.40 8.67
C THR A 99 -10.60 2.04 8.66
N GLY A 100 -10.24 2.71 9.75
CA GLY A 100 -8.87 3.15 9.94
C GLY A 100 -8.04 1.89 9.76
N GLY A 101 -7.22 1.86 8.71
CA GLY A 101 -6.37 0.73 8.38
C GLY A 101 -5.44 0.50 9.55
N LYS A 102 -5.91 -0.24 10.57
CA LYS A 102 -5.09 -0.64 11.69
C LYS A 102 -4.06 -1.56 11.08
N ILE A 103 -2.79 -1.31 11.34
CA ILE A 103 -1.75 -2.28 11.08
C ILE A 103 -1.89 -3.30 12.20
N TYR A 104 -2.30 -4.53 11.90
CA TYR A 104 -2.16 -5.59 12.88
C TYR A 104 -0.81 -6.23 12.66
N GLU A 105 -0.02 -6.26 13.72
CA GLU A 105 1.20 -7.03 13.78
C GLU A 105 0.81 -8.49 14.02
N SER A 106 0.78 -9.30 12.96
CA SER A 106 0.65 -10.74 13.10
C SER A 106 2.06 -11.35 13.19
N TYR A 107 2.50 -11.72 14.40
CA TYR A 107 3.75 -12.45 14.58
C TYR A 107 3.62 -13.87 14.02
N THR A 108 4.13 -14.11 12.83
CA THR A 108 4.46 -15.49 12.40
C THR A 108 5.97 -15.66 12.53
N PHE A 109 6.42 -16.20 13.67
CA PHE A 109 7.80 -16.60 13.86
C PHE A 109 8.10 -17.84 13.00
N HIS A 110 8.54 -17.62 11.76
CA HIS A 110 9.30 -18.65 11.07
C HIS A 110 10.73 -18.63 11.59
N ARG A 111 10.96 -19.33 12.71
CA ARG A 111 12.30 -19.80 13.07
C ARG A 111 12.69 -20.84 12.02
N THR A 112 13.17 -20.37 10.89
CA THR A 112 13.86 -21.24 9.93
C THR A 112 15.17 -21.60 10.61
N ARG A 113 15.18 -22.73 11.33
CA ARG A 113 16.43 -23.40 11.67
C ARG A 113 17.03 -23.81 10.34
N TYR A 114 18.09 -23.13 9.93
CA TYR A 114 19.11 -23.72 9.09
C TYR A 114 20.16 -24.28 10.04
#